data_AF-A0A3B9KIT7-F1
#
_entry.id   AF-A0A3B9KIT7-F1
#
_cell.length_a   1.000
_cell.length_b   1.000
_cell.length_c   1.000
_cell.angle_alpha   90.00
_cell.angle_beta   90.00
_cell.angle_gamma   90.00
#
_symmetry.space_group_name_H-M   'P 1'
#
loop_
_entity.id
_entity.type
_entity.pdbx_description
1 polymer ?
#
loop_
_entity_poly.entity_id
_entity_poly.type
_entity_poly.pdbx_seq_one_letter_code
_entity_poly.pdbx_strand_id
1 'polypeptide(L)' 'MISDMKPLIEVNQQAIHLLYKELGVVDAVRFLRQFTQGFGNYTQERETMFADKSFEDIVNEIEQRKKTAK' A
#
# COMPACT_ATOMS: atom_id res chain seq x y z
N MET A 1 15.82 -25.21 -23.99
CA MET A 1 14.72 -25.04 -23.03
C MET A 1 14.36 -23.58 -23.01
N ILE A 2 13.15 -23.24 -23.47
CA ILE A 2 12.62 -21.89 -23.25
C ILE A 2 12.34 -21.85 -21.76
N SER A 3 13.16 -21.12 -21.00
CA SER A 3 12.91 -20.86 -19.59
C SER A 3 11.48 -20.37 -19.48
N ASP A 4 10.65 -20.98 -18.63
CA ASP A 4 9.31 -20.49 -18.30
C ASP A 4 9.48 -19.08 -17.70
N MET A 5 9.48 -18.07 -18.57
CA MET A 5 9.64 -16.68 -18.18
C MET A 5 8.37 -16.27 -17.46
N LYS A 6 8.51 -15.97 -16.17
CA LYS A 6 7.40 -15.44 -15.38
C LYS A 6 6.83 -14.20 -16.07
N PRO A 7 5.49 -14.08 -16.15
CA PRO A 7 4.84 -12.84 -16.55
C PRO A 7 5.40 -11.65 -15.77
N LEU A 8 5.57 -10.50 -16.43
CA LEU A 8 6.09 -9.28 -15.80
C LEU A 8 5.29 -8.86 -14.57
N ILE A 9 3.98 -9.16 -14.55
CA ILE A 9 3.13 -8.89 -13.39
C ILE A 9 3.58 -9.68 -12.15
N GLU A 10 3.96 -10.94 -12.30
CA GLU A 10 4.44 -11.77 -11.20
C GLU A 10 5.80 -11.29 -10.71
N VAL A 11 6.69 -10.92 -11.64
CA VAL A 11 8.00 -10.34 -11.30
C VAL A 11 7.83 -9.04 -10.52
N ASN A 12 6.92 -8.16 -10.95
CA ASN A 12 6.66 -6.89 -10.27
C ASN A 12 6.06 -7.09 -8.88
N GLN A 13 5.09 -8.01 -8.73
CA GLN A 13 4.52 -8.35 -7.43
C GLN A 13 5.58 -8.87 -6.46
N GLN A 14 6.46 -9.75 -6.94
CA GLN A 14 7.58 -10.27 -6.15
C GLN A 14 8.55 -9.16 -5.75
N ALA A 15 8.89 -8.26 -6.67
CA ALA A 15 9.80 -7.14 -6.42
C ALA A 15 9.23 -6.16 -5.38
N ILE A 16 7.96 -5.78 -5.49
CA ILE A 16 7.30 -4.88 -4.53
C ILE A 16 7.33 -5.48 -3.12
N HIS A 17 7.07 -6.78 -2.99
CA HIS A 17 7.13 -7.46 -1.70
C HIS A 17 8.54 -7.44 -1.09
N LEU A 18 9.58 -7.71 -1.90
CA LEU A 18 10.98 -7.60 -1.43
C LEU A 18 11.32 -6.16 -1.00
N LEU A 19 10.93 -5.16 -1.80
CA LEU A 19 11.20 -3.76 -1.47
C LEU A 19 10.57 -3.36 -0.13
N TYR A 20 9.33 -3.76 0.13
CA TYR A 20 8.69 -3.51 1.43
C TYR A 20 9.40 -4.21 2.58
N LYS A 21 9.89 -5.42 2.37
CA LYS A 21 10.62 -6.17 3.40
C LYS A 21 11.96 -5.53 3.74
N GLU A 22 12.72 -5.12 2.73
CA GLU A 22 14.12 -4.68 2.91
C GLU A 22 14.26 -3.18 3.18
N LEU A 23 13.40 -2.34 2.59
CA LEU A 23 13.46 -0.88 2.73
C LEU A 23 12.41 -0.32 3.69
N GLY A 24 11.40 -1.12 4.05
CA GLY A 24 10.19 -0.62 4.69
C GLY A 24 9.28 0.14 3.74
N VAL A 25 8.02 0.33 4.16
CA VAL A 25 6.95 0.87 3.29
C VAL A 25 7.28 2.26 2.75
N VAL A 26 7.83 3.15 3.59
CA VAL A 26 8.05 4.56 3.22
C VAL A 26 9.08 4.68 2.11
N ASP A 27 10.25 4.08 2.26
CA ASP A 27 11.34 4.24 1.30
C ASP A 27 11.12 3.38 0.04
N ALA A 28 10.47 2.22 0.18
CA ALA A 28 10.02 1.44 -0.98
C ALA A 28 9.04 2.23 -1.88
N VAL A 29 8.05 2.92 -1.30
CA VAL A 29 7.11 3.75 -2.09
C VAL A 29 7.83 4.92 -2.76
N ARG A 30 8.78 5.56 -2.07
CA ARG A 30 9.60 6.62 -2.68
C ARG A 30 10.43 6.11 -3.85
N PHE A 31 11.05 4.94 -3.71
CA PHE A 31 11.79 4.28 -4.78
C PHE A 31 10.89 3.99 -5.98
N LEU A 32 9.73 3.36 -5.78
CA LEU A 32 8.79 3.06 -6.87
C LEU A 32 8.34 4.33 -7.60
N ARG A 33 8.12 5.44 -6.88
CA ARG A 33 7.73 6.73 -7.46
C ARG A 33 8.79 7.36 -8.38
N GLN A 34 10.04 6.89 -8.35
CA GLN A 34 11.08 7.33 -9.29
C GLN A 34 10.83 6.80 -10.71
N PHE A 35 10.15 5.66 -10.83
CA PHE A 35 9.95 4.96 -12.10
C PHE A 35 8.52 5.05 -12.62
N THR A 36 7.57 5.42 -11.78
CA THR A 36 6.15 5.55 -12.14
C THR A 36 5.46 6.62 -11.31
N GLN A 37 4.49 7.33 -11.90
CA GLN A 37 3.60 8.22 -11.15
C GLN A 37 2.57 7.46 -10.30
N GLY A 38 2.43 6.15 -10.53
CA GLY A 38 1.35 5.34 -9.96
C GLY A 38 0.04 5.50 -10.74
N PHE A 39 -1.05 5.00 -10.17
CA PHE A 39 -2.38 5.03 -10.75
C PHE A 39 -3.39 5.42 -9.67
N GLY A 40 -4.55 5.94 -10.07
CA GLY A 40 -5.63 6.33 -9.16
C GLY A 40 -5.57 7.80 -8.73
N ASN A 41 -6.55 8.22 -7.95
CA ASN A 41 -6.66 9.58 -7.42
C ASN A 41 -6.86 9.50 -5.91
N TYR A 42 -5.74 9.38 -5.19
CA TYR A 42 -5.76 9.26 -3.74
C TYR A 42 -6.49 10.42 -3.06
N THR A 43 -6.51 11.62 -3.64
CA THR A 43 -7.28 12.76 -3.08
C THR A 43 -8.78 12.45 -3.07
N GLN A 44 -9.34 12.00 -4.20
CA GLN A 44 -10.75 11.63 -4.31
C GLN A 44 -11.09 10.38 -3.50
N GLU A 45 -10.21 9.38 -3.53
CA GLU A 45 -10.39 8.15 -2.76
C GLU A 45 -10.36 8.44 -1.25
N ARG A 46 -9.45 9.30 -0.79
CA ARG A 46 -9.36 9.72 0.61
C ARG A 46 -10.60 10.48 1.06
N GLU A 47 -11.15 11.35 0.22
CA GLU A 47 -12.43 12.01 0.53
C GLU A 47 -13.54 10.99 0.73
N THR A 48 -13.68 10.02 -0.18
CA THR A 48 -14.72 8.98 -0.06
C THR A 48 -14.55 8.13 1.21
N MET A 49 -13.31 7.84 1.62
CA MET A 49 -13.03 7.01 2.79
C MET A 49 -13.12 7.75 4.13
N PHE A 50 -12.82 9.04 4.16
CA PHE A 50 -12.55 9.77 5.41
C PHE A 50 -13.24 11.13 5.55
N ALA A 51 -13.93 11.66 4.52
CA ALA A 51 -14.53 12.99 4.60
C ALA A 51 -15.51 13.15 5.79
N ASP A 52 -16.22 12.08 6.13
CA ASP A 52 -17.21 12.08 7.21
C ASP A 52 -16.63 11.61 8.56
N LYS A 53 -15.31 11.43 8.68
CA LYS A 53 -14.65 10.97 9.91
C LYS A 53 -13.83 12.07 10.54
N SER A 54 -14.10 12.35 11.82
CA SER A 54 -13.19 13.14 12.63
C SER A 54 -11.92 12.34 12.96
N PHE A 55 -10.88 13.05 13.41
CA PHE A 55 -9.67 12.40 13.91
C PHE A 55 -9.99 11.48 15.09
N GLU A 56 -10.87 11.92 15.99
CA GLU A 56 -11.34 11.16 17.14
C GLU A 56 -12.04 9.86 16.71
N ASP A 57 -12.88 9.91 15.67
CA ASP A 57 -13.55 8.71 15.14
C ASP A 57 -12.54 7.68 14.64
N ILE A 58 -11.51 8.13 13.92
CA ILE A 58 -10.45 7.26 13.40
C ILE A 58 -9.66 6.63 14.55
N VAL A 59 -9.27 7.41 15.56
CA VAL A 59 -8.54 6.90 16.74
C VAL A 59 -9.39 5.87 17.50
N ASN A 60 -10.67 6.16 17.70
CA ASN A 60 -11.59 5.23 18.36
C ASN A 60 -11.73 3.92 17.58
N GLU A 61 -11.84 3.96 16.25
CA GLU A 61 -11.91 2.77 15.41
C GLU A 61 -10.63 1.91 15.53
N ILE A 62 -9.46 2.54 15.55
CA ILE A 62 -8.16 1.85 15.74
C ILE A 62 -8.14 1.12 17.09
N GLU A 63 -8.56 1.80 18.17
CA GLU A 63 -8.56 1.21 19.50
C GLU A 63 -9.58 0.07 19.64
N GLN A 64 -10.76 0.18 19.01
CA GLN A 64 -11.73 -0.92 18.98
C GLN A 64 -11.17 -2.14 18.23
N ARG A 65 -10.52 -1.95 17.07
CA ARG A 65 -9.89 -3.05 16.32
C ARG A 65 -8.82 -3.76 17.14
N LYS A 66 -7.98 -3.03 17.89
CA LYS A 66 -6.98 -3.63 18.79
C LYS A 66 -7.60 -4.46 19.92
N LYS A 67 -8.76 -4.04 20.45
CA LYS A 67 -9.49 -4.79 21.49
C LYS A 67 -10.10 -6.08 20.95
N THR A 68 -10.67 -6.06 19.75
CA THR A 68 -11.31 -7.24 19.12
C THR A 68 -10.28 -8.26 18.59
N ALA A 69 -9.06 -7.83 18.29
CA ALA A 69 -7.97 -8.70 17.88
C ALA A 69 -7.26 -9.41 19.07
N LYS A 70 -7.73 -9.19 20.29
CA LYS A 70 -7.22 -9.80 21.53
C LYS A 70 -8.24 -10.80 22.07
#